data_AF-A0A9D8MRS3-F1
#
_entry.id   AF-A0A9D8MRS3-F1
#
_cell.length_a   1.000
_cell.length_b   1.000
_cell.length_c   1.000
_cell.angle_alpha   90.00
_cell.angle_beta   90.00
_cell.angle_gamma   90.00
#
_symmetry.space_group_name_H-M   'P 1'
#
loop_
_entity.id
_entity.type
_entity.pdbx_description
1 polymer ?
#
loop_
_entity_poly.entity_id
_entity_poly.type
_entity_poly.pdbx_seq_one_letter_code
_entity_poly.pdbx_strand_id
1 'polypeptide(L)'
;TEVVSKNEFFDYAAKYNNESDEITPARISERLAERVSKLTSMIYDLLDCHGIIRIDYIITEGDKINLLEINTTPGMTTTSFIPQQVRAAGLDIRDVMTDIIEDGTP
;
A
#
# COMPACT_ATOMS: atom_id res chain seq x y z
N THR A 1 2.82 0.86 4.07
CA THR A 1 2.60 2.05 4.92
C THR A 1 1.71 1.66 6.07
N GLU A 2 2.03 2.06 7.29
CA GLU A 2 1.16 1.96 8.45
C GLU A 2 0.36 3.26 8.57
N VAL A 3 -0.94 3.16 8.85
CA VAL A 3 -1.80 4.31 9.09
C VAL A 3 -2.21 4.29 10.56
N VAL A 4 -1.80 5.30 11.31
CA VAL A 4 -2.15 5.45 12.72
C VAL A 4 -3.18 6.56 12.83
N SER A 5 -4.45 6.19 13.04
CA SER A 5 -5.50 7.19 13.28
C SER A 5 -5.32 7.82 14.66
N LYS A 6 -5.54 9.13 14.77
CA LYS A 6 -5.64 9.82 16.07
C LYS A 6 -7.02 9.65 16.70
N ASN A 7 -7.97 9.08 15.93
CA ASN A 7 -9.35 8.79 16.31
C ASN A 7 -9.56 7.27 16.45
N GLU A 8 -10.67 6.87 17.07
CA GLU A 8 -11.03 5.45 17.27
C GLU A 8 -11.21 4.67 15.95
N PHE A 9 -11.51 5.38 14.85
CA PHE A 9 -11.62 4.81 13.51
C PHE A 9 -10.85 5.65 12.47
N PHE A 10 -10.50 5.02 11.34
CA PHE A 10 -9.95 5.72 10.17
C PHE A 10 -11.09 6.20 9.26
N ASP A 11 -11.69 7.32 9.62
CA ASP A 11 -12.83 7.92 8.92
C ASP A 11 -12.39 8.93 7.83
N TYR A 12 -13.35 9.61 7.22
CA TYR A 12 -13.08 10.61 6.17
C TYR A 12 -12.20 11.77 6.67
N ALA A 13 -12.42 12.24 7.90
CA ALA A 13 -11.61 13.30 8.50
C ALA A 13 -10.17 12.83 8.69
N ALA A 14 -9.97 11.60 9.19
CA ALA A 14 -8.67 10.96 9.31
C ALA A 14 -7.92 10.84 7.97
N LYS A 15 -8.64 10.65 6.85
CA LYS A 15 -8.08 10.56 5.49
C LYS A 15 -7.65 11.91 4.89
N TYR A 16 -8.30 13.02 5.22
CA TYR A 16 -8.13 14.29 4.48
C TYR A 16 -7.74 15.50 5.35
N ASN A 17 -7.86 15.42 6.67
CA ASN A 17 -7.62 16.54 7.59
C ASN A 17 -6.33 16.40 8.43
N ASN A 18 -5.35 15.58 8.00
CA ASN A 18 -4.11 15.30 8.75
C ASN A 18 -4.34 14.71 10.17
N GLU A 19 -5.46 14.03 10.37
CA GLU A 19 -5.82 13.39 11.63
C GLU A 19 -5.28 11.94 11.74
N SER A 20 -4.34 11.58 10.87
CA SER A 20 -3.61 10.32 10.94
C SER A 20 -2.12 10.54 10.65
N ASP A 21 -1.29 9.67 11.22
CA ASP A 21 0.12 9.60 10.89
C ASP A 21 0.35 8.43 9.92
N GLU A 22 0.98 8.72 8.79
CA GLU A 22 1.31 7.74 7.76
C GLU A 22 2.80 7.41 7.85
N ILE A 23 3.11 6.16 8.15
CA ILE A 23 4.48 5.73 8.45
C ILE A 23 4.94 4.74 7.39
N THR A 24 5.96 5.13 6.63
CA THR A 24 6.53 4.32 5.54
C THR A 24 8.05 4.24 5.70
N PRO A 25 8.65 3.05 5.87
CA PRO A 25 8.00 1.74 5.96
C PRO A 25 7.17 1.56 7.25
N ALA A 26 6.22 0.62 7.23
CA ALA A 26 5.41 0.30 8.41
C ALA A 26 6.27 -0.25 9.55
N ARG A 27 5.93 0.06 10.81
CA ARG A 27 6.68 -0.39 11.98
C ARG A 27 6.24 -1.78 12.43
N ILE A 28 6.49 -2.76 11.58
CA ILE A 28 6.15 -4.17 11.81
C ILE A 28 7.41 -5.04 11.77
N SER A 29 7.33 -6.25 12.33
CA SER A 29 8.43 -7.21 12.23
C SER A 29 8.71 -7.58 10.77
N GLU A 30 9.97 -7.88 10.45
CA GLU A 30 10.36 -8.34 9.10
C GLU A 30 9.55 -9.58 8.69
N ARG A 31 9.33 -10.51 9.63
CA ARG A 31 8.49 -11.70 9.41
C ARG A 31 7.07 -11.34 9.00
N LEU A 32 6.46 -10.33 9.61
CA LEU A 32 5.11 -9.90 9.24
C LEU A 32 5.13 -9.18 7.89
N ALA A 33 6.11 -8.31 7.63
CA ALA A 33 6.28 -7.65 6.35
C ALA A 33 6.42 -8.66 5.18
N GLU A 34 7.23 -9.70 5.35
CA GLU A 34 7.36 -10.79 4.36
C GLU A 34 6.03 -11.51 4.11
N ARG A 35 5.27 -11.80 5.18
CA ARG A 35 3.97 -12.47 5.05
C ARG A 35 2.97 -11.61 4.29
N VAL A 36 2.91 -10.31 4.60
CA VAL A 36 2.05 -9.34 3.89
C VAL A 36 2.47 -9.26 2.42
N SER A 37 3.77 -9.10 2.13
CA SER A 37 4.28 -9.02 0.76
C SER A 37 3.96 -10.27 -0.08
N LYS A 38 4.16 -11.47 0.48
CA LYS A 38 3.80 -12.74 -0.18
C LYS A 38 2.30 -12.86 -0.44
N LEU A 39 1.48 -12.44 0.51
CA LEU A 39 0.02 -12.45 0.36
C LEU A 39 -0.42 -11.45 -0.71
N THR A 40 0.12 -10.23 -0.71
CA THR A 40 -0.15 -9.20 -1.73
C THR A 40 0.17 -9.71 -3.13
N SER A 41 1.36 -10.30 -3.33
CA SER A 41 1.77 -10.88 -4.62
C SER A 41 0.82 -11.99 -5.07
N MET A 42 0.48 -12.92 -4.17
CA MET A 42 -0.46 -14.00 -4.49
C MET A 42 -1.84 -13.48 -4.91
N ILE A 43 -2.35 -12.44 -4.25
CA ILE A 43 -3.64 -11.84 -4.61
C ILE A 43 -3.55 -11.13 -5.97
N TYR A 44 -2.46 -10.42 -6.24
CA TYR A 44 -2.21 -9.78 -7.52
C TYR A 44 -2.30 -10.79 -8.67
N ASP A 45 -1.59 -11.91 -8.53
CA ASP A 45 -1.56 -12.99 -9.52
C ASP A 45 -2.94 -13.69 -9.65
N LEU A 46 -3.60 -13.97 -8.53
CA LEU A 46 -4.89 -14.66 -8.51
C LEU A 46 -6.01 -13.85 -9.18
N LEU A 47 -5.95 -12.53 -9.06
CA LEU A 47 -6.93 -11.62 -9.63
C LEU A 47 -6.57 -11.14 -11.03
N ASP A 48 -5.48 -11.65 -11.61
CA ASP A 48 -4.99 -11.26 -12.94
C ASP A 48 -4.86 -9.73 -13.05
N CYS A 49 -4.30 -9.11 -12.01
CA CYS A 49 -4.11 -7.68 -11.97
C CYS A 49 -3.01 -7.26 -12.95
N HIS A 50 -3.17 -6.07 -13.52
CA HIS A 50 -2.16 -5.43 -14.36
C HIS A 50 -1.90 -4.00 -13.86
N GLY A 51 -0.65 -3.55 -14.03
CA GLY A 51 -0.21 -2.24 -13.54
C GLY A 51 -0.10 -2.17 -12.02
N ILE A 52 -0.48 -1.05 -11.41
CA ILE A 52 -0.37 -0.85 -9.95
C ILE A 52 -1.72 -1.02 -9.29
N ILE A 53 -1.74 -1.85 -8.25
CA ILE A 53 -2.83 -1.89 -7.28
C ILE A 53 -2.30 -1.54 -5.89
N ARG A 54 -3.20 -1.14 -4.99
CA ARG A 54 -2.93 -1.06 -3.55
C ARG A 54 -3.87 -2.01 -2.82
N ILE A 55 -3.32 -2.85 -1.94
CA ILE A 55 -4.12 -3.71 -1.06
C ILE A 55 -3.97 -3.20 0.37
N ASP A 56 -5.11 -2.94 1.00
CA ASP A 56 -5.16 -2.44 2.37
C ASP A 56 -5.53 -3.59 3.32
N TYR A 57 -4.85 -3.65 4.46
CA TYR A 57 -5.00 -4.71 5.46
C TYR A 57 -5.23 -4.10 6.85
N ILE A 58 -5.96 -4.83 7.70
CA ILE A 58 -5.91 -4.66 9.16
C ILE A 58 -5.14 -5.83 9.76
N ILE A 59 -4.11 -5.50 10.53
CA ILE A 59 -3.40 -6.47 11.34
C ILE A 59 -4.01 -6.47 12.74
N THR A 60 -4.56 -7.60 13.16
CA THR A 60 -5.10 -7.80 14.52
C THR A 60 -4.14 -8.61 15.38
N GLU A 61 -4.51 -8.85 16.64
CA GLU A 61 -3.74 -9.64 17.61
C GLU A 61 -3.18 -10.95 17.02
N GLY A 62 -1.96 -11.29 17.42
CA GLY A 62 -1.24 -12.48 16.94
C GLY A 62 -0.76 -12.39 15.49
N ASP A 63 -0.51 -11.18 14.98
CA ASP A 63 -0.08 -10.93 13.60
C ASP A 63 -1.05 -11.54 12.57
N LYS A 64 -2.35 -11.50 12.87
CA LYS A 64 -3.38 -11.96 11.95
C LYS A 64 -3.65 -10.87 10.91
N ILE A 65 -3.38 -11.20 9.65
CA ILE A 65 -3.57 -10.32 8.49
C ILE A 65 -5.01 -10.48 7.99
N ASN A 66 -5.78 -9.40 7.98
CA ASN A 66 -7.14 -9.35 7.45
C ASN A 66 -7.16 -8.40 6.25
N LEU A 67 -7.54 -8.88 5.08
CA LEU A 67 -7.69 -8.03 3.89
C LEU A 67 -8.93 -7.15 4.05
N LEU A 68 -8.78 -5.85 3.81
CA LEU A 68 -9.90 -4.91 3.79
C LEU A 68 -10.43 -4.72 2.38
N GLU A 69 -9.58 -4.22 1.49
CA GLU A 69 -9.95 -3.81 0.15
C GLU A 69 -8.76 -3.87 -0.80
N ILE A 70 -9.10 -3.89 -2.09
CA ILE A 70 -8.16 -3.83 -3.20
C ILE A 70 -8.53 -2.62 -4.03
N ASN A 71 -7.57 -1.73 -4.20
CA ASN A 71 -7.70 -0.50 -4.97
C ASN A 71 -6.93 -0.67 -6.29
N THR A 72 -7.64 -0.85 -7.40
CA THR A 72 -7.04 -1.04 -8.73
C THR A 72 -6.60 0.27 -9.40
N THR A 73 -7.01 1.41 -8.86
CA THR A 73 -6.60 2.75 -9.30
C THR A 73 -6.19 3.60 -8.10
N PRO A 74 -5.02 3.32 -7.50
CA PRO A 74 -4.59 4.04 -6.31
C PRO A 74 -4.23 5.49 -6.62
N GLY A 75 -4.37 6.36 -5.62
CA GLY A 75 -3.94 7.76 -5.71
C GLY A 75 -2.43 7.88 -5.99
N MET A 76 -2.07 8.87 -6.81
CA MET A 76 -0.70 9.11 -7.29
C MET A 76 -0.15 10.51 -6.97
N THR A 77 -0.81 11.27 -6.08
CA THR A 77 -0.27 12.56 -5.62
C THR A 77 0.97 12.36 -4.76
N THR A 78 1.80 13.40 -4.56
CA THR A 78 3.06 13.29 -3.79
C THR A 78 2.88 12.72 -2.38
N THR A 79 1.73 13.00 -1.76
CA THR A 79 1.32 12.52 -0.44
C THR A 79 0.59 11.17 -0.48
N SER A 80 0.29 10.62 -1.66
CA SER A 80 -0.34 9.30 -1.75
C SER A 80 0.61 8.17 -1.37
N PHE A 81 0.05 7.03 -0.95
CA PHE A 81 0.82 5.88 -0.47
C PHE A 81 1.79 5.30 -1.50
N ILE A 82 1.40 5.18 -2.77
CA ILE A 82 2.26 4.56 -3.79
C ILE A 82 3.56 5.36 -3.99
N PRO A 83 3.54 6.69 -4.25
CA PRO A 83 4.77 7.48 -4.30
C PRO A 83 5.60 7.44 -3.02
N GLN A 84 4.97 7.40 -1.83
CA GLN A 84 5.71 7.26 -0.57
C GLN A 84 6.44 5.90 -0.47
N GLN A 85 5.78 4.82 -0.85
CA GLN A 85 6.32 3.46 -0.79
C GLN A 85 7.47 3.26 -1.78
N VAL A 86 7.33 3.78 -3.00
CA VAL A 86 8.39 3.76 -4.02
C VAL A 86 9.65 4.47 -3.52
N ARG A 87 9.50 5.67 -2.95
CA ARG A 87 10.64 6.40 -2.36
C ARG A 87 11.28 5.64 -1.19
N ALA A 88 10.47 5.04 -0.32
CA ALA A 88 10.98 4.25 0.81
C ALA A 88 11.72 2.98 0.35
N ALA A 89 11.39 2.44 -0.81
CA ALA A 89 12.12 1.36 -1.46
C ALA A 89 13.39 1.83 -2.19
N GLY A 90 13.70 3.13 -2.16
CA GLY A 90 14.86 3.71 -2.85
C GLY A 90 14.71 3.80 -4.37
N LEU A 91 13.47 3.74 -4.88
CA LEU A 91 13.15 3.79 -6.30
C LEU A 91 12.66 5.19 -6.70
N ASP A 92 12.77 5.51 -7.99
CA ASP A 92 12.18 6.71 -8.58
C ASP A 92 10.79 6.37 -9.14
N ILE A 93 9.80 7.22 -8.83
CA ILE A 93 8.41 7.02 -9.27
C ILE A 93 8.27 7.11 -10.79
N ARG A 94 9.10 7.92 -11.46
CA ARG A 94 9.11 8.01 -12.92
C ARG A 94 9.49 6.66 -13.51
N ASP A 95 10.55 6.04 -13.02
CA ASP A 95 11.06 4.78 -13.56
C ASP A 95 10.01 3.67 -13.38
N VAL A 96 9.40 3.58 -12.19
CA VAL A 96 8.30 2.63 -11.92
C VAL A 96 7.14 2.84 -12.90
N MET A 97 6.71 4.09 -13.10
CA MET A 97 5.60 4.38 -14.02
C MET A 97 5.96 4.13 -15.49
N THR A 98 7.22 4.34 -15.88
CA THR A 98 7.72 3.99 -17.21
C THR A 98 7.63 2.48 -17.42
N ASP A 99 8.11 1.67 -16.48
CA ASP A 99 8.05 0.20 -16.59
C ASP A 99 6.61 -0.31 -16.77
N ILE A 100 5.65 0.26 -16.05
CA ILE A 100 4.23 -0.12 -16.17
C ILE A 100 3.63 0.25 -17.52
N ILE A 101 4.00 1.41 -18.07
CA ILE A 101 3.54 1.84 -19.39
C ILE A 101 4.12 0.91 -20.45
N GLU A 102 5.40 0.56 -20.36
CA GLU A 102 6.07 -0.32 -21.31
C GLU A 102 5.51 -1.74 -21.26
N ASP A 103 5.27 -2.31 -20.08
CA ASP A 103 4.65 -3.64 -19.91
C ASP A 103 3.20 -3.69 -20.43
N GLY A 104 2.47 -2.59 -20.32
CA GLY A 104 1.11 -2.44 -20.87
C GLY A 104 1.05 -2.12 -22.36
N THR A 105 2.18 -1.96 -23.04
CA THR A 105 2.24 -1.68 -24.49
C THR A 105 2.47 -2.99 -25.25
N PRO A 106 1.60 -3.36 -26.22
CA PRO A 106 1.76 -4.60 -26.98
C PRO A 106 3.01 -4.62 -27.88
#